data_AF-A0A8S4R7H5-F1
#
_entry.id   AF-A0A8S4R7H5-F1
#
_cell.length_a   1.000
_cell.length_b   1.000
_cell.length_c   1.000
_cell.angle_alpha   90.00
_cell.angle_beta   90.00
_cell.angle_gamma   90.00
#
_symmetry.space_group_name_H-M   'P 1'
#
loop_
_entity.id
_entity.type
_entity.pdbx_description
1 polymer ?
#
loop_
_entity_poly.entity_id
_entity_poly.type
_entity_poly.pdbx_seq_one_letter_code
_entity_poly.pdbx_strand_id
1 'polypeptide(L)'
;MLCGNNSCNSVSSLYNFITRSLSDDKFSTPEFSNSTILIENGLNVHELPVVVRKLKDLEALDFPPAKEVPRTANDSVSYHLIQEEFKQCIDLREVFSLITKCTKITPNIALGAIERIYDLEKDSHSNNMTNDQTVHINFAKGAILEKLLKVVMKTEDTQTILNVLKTTSTVMEPYKYKFCDELLLRVIDNRLTVDQLCDFALFLKNNPVDQKYSDTIDRLWVGFIEKEKDINEVNIIKIFRILPGLKVSKKTITTLLEQKLSELWSKIKVAAMQDILDIFLVEKYFSMQCYSILGHWLYSNIHALDDDELLGVITIFTRLKFTDKQIDAAIEKFLKFKSSKIQSHVLVIGILNYCMQFKLRNEQILEICSQYFIDKRKHVPSSFLKHFIYPYGYLCMNPSNIDFWLLAEDVLLENYLKMNIDDLCSIISSYIYCGNYPLKLVSKIFSVEYMAKINNCDILKKLHLIDTALSLECEEYNGPLLPKDQWFKPAIQDGRIKNIIAKIKDSFVSVIGDENKMSTSVVLPNYCSDETYLIDVMFHPAETSSSTFNWKSKSLKNDCTAILIHLPDHYCTDNEQLIGPQVMKKRHLNILGIKVVSLKYALLSQFYTSYNTVGLRKYIADSIDKLP
;
A
#
# COMPACT_ATOMS: atom_id res chain seq x y z
N MET A 1 -46.46 -38.16 -7.74
CA MET A 1 -46.96 -39.08 -6.68
C MET A 1 -46.50 -38.47 -5.37
N LEU A 2 -47.38 -37.79 -4.63
CA LEU A 2 -48.14 -38.32 -3.47
C LEU A 2 -47.20 -38.84 -2.36
N CYS A 3 -47.28 -38.47 -1.09
CA CYS A 3 -48.01 -37.48 -0.30
C CYS A 3 -47.53 -37.69 1.17
N GLY A 4 -47.66 -36.69 2.05
CA GLY A 4 -47.36 -36.86 3.48
C GLY A 4 -47.59 -35.62 4.36
N ASN A 5 -48.85 -35.18 4.48
CA ASN A 5 -49.45 -34.34 5.54
C ASN A 5 -49.14 -34.90 6.96
N ASN A 6 -49.29 -34.25 8.13
CA ASN A 6 -49.81 -32.98 8.65
C ASN A 6 -49.51 -33.01 10.18
N SER A 7 -49.27 -31.87 10.84
CA SER A 7 -49.90 -31.56 12.14
C SER A 7 -49.77 -30.08 12.48
N CYS A 8 -50.86 -29.53 13.02
CA CYS A 8 -51.20 -28.12 13.12
C CYS A 8 -51.08 -27.57 14.55
N ASN A 9 -51.19 -26.23 14.62
CA ASN A 9 -51.62 -25.37 15.75
C ASN A 9 -50.54 -25.05 16.81
N SER A 10 -50.39 -23.80 17.30
CA SER A 10 -51.42 -22.81 17.61
C SER A 10 -50.91 -21.35 17.64
N VAL A 11 -51.88 -20.45 17.56
CA VAL A 11 -51.85 -18.98 17.55
C VAL A 11 -51.75 -18.41 18.97
N SER A 12 -51.00 -17.32 19.17
CA SER A 12 -51.35 -16.10 19.97
C SER A 12 -50.12 -15.16 20.05
N SER A 13 -50.11 -14.08 19.27
CA SER A 13 -50.52 -12.71 19.65
C SER A 13 -49.45 -11.93 20.40
N LEU A 14 -48.75 -11.02 19.71
CA LEU A 14 -48.32 -9.75 20.27
C LEU A 14 -48.41 -8.68 19.18
N TYR A 15 -49.34 -7.76 19.41
CA TYR A 15 -49.45 -6.45 18.78
C TYR A 15 -48.09 -5.75 18.71
N ASN A 16 -47.78 -5.11 17.56
CA ASN A 16 -47.20 -3.77 17.55
C ASN A 16 -47.30 -3.14 16.14
N PHE A 17 -48.16 -2.13 16.06
CA PHE A 17 -48.14 -0.95 15.19
C PHE A 17 -47.77 -1.13 13.71
N ILE A 18 -48.78 -1.47 12.92
CA ILE A 18 -48.91 -1.03 11.53
C ILE A 18 -49.11 0.49 11.55
N THR A 19 -48.03 1.25 11.36
CA THR A 19 -48.14 2.63 10.87
C THR A 19 -48.55 2.55 9.40
N ARG A 20 -49.84 2.79 9.14
CA ARG A 20 -50.35 3.07 7.80
C ARG A 20 -49.48 4.16 7.17
N SER A 21 -48.65 3.81 6.18
CA SER A 21 -47.98 4.77 5.32
C SER A 21 -49.06 5.49 4.50
N LEU A 22 -49.32 6.75 4.86
CA LEU A 22 -50.24 7.61 4.16
C LEU A 22 -49.73 7.90 2.73
N SER A 23 -50.68 7.73 1.80
CA SER A 23 -50.78 8.31 0.45
C SER A 23 -49.66 8.02 -0.55
N ASP A 24 -49.97 7.12 -1.48
CA ASP A 24 -49.72 7.27 -2.91
C ASP A 24 -50.14 8.68 -3.35
N ASP A 25 -49.19 9.60 -3.36
CA ASP A 25 -49.34 10.90 -4.01
C ASP A 25 -48.51 10.92 -5.29
N LYS A 26 -49.19 11.32 -6.37
CA LYS A 26 -48.71 11.47 -7.75
C LYS A 26 -47.50 12.40 -7.83
N PHE A 27 -46.33 11.92 -7.44
CA PHE A 27 -45.09 12.37 -8.06
C PHE A 27 -45.09 11.81 -9.48
N SER A 28 -44.76 12.63 -10.49
CA SER A 28 -44.14 12.07 -11.68
C SER A 28 -42.75 11.59 -11.26
N THR A 29 -42.70 10.49 -10.51
CA THR A 29 -41.47 9.72 -10.41
C THR A 29 -41.11 9.39 -11.84
N PRO A 30 -39.93 9.79 -12.33
CA PRO A 30 -39.42 9.16 -13.53
C PRO A 30 -39.40 7.67 -13.21
N GLU A 31 -40.16 6.88 -13.95
CA GLU A 31 -40.06 5.43 -13.86
C GLU A 31 -38.64 5.09 -14.32
N PHE A 32 -37.72 4.97 -13.36
CA PHE A 32 -36.41 4.40 -13.59
C PHE A 32 -36.60 2.91 -13.79
N SER A 33 -36.18 2.40 -14.94
CA SER A 33 -35.85 0.98 -15.06
C SER A 33 -34.37 0.80 -14.77
N ASN A 34 -34.07 -0.08 -13.83
CA ASN A 34 -32.71 -0.54 -13.61
C ASN A 34 -32.37 -1.49 -14.74
N SER A 35 -31.29 -1.21 -15.44
CA SER A 35 -30.78 -2.08 -16.50
C SER A 35 -29.26 -2.23 -16.34
N THR A 36 -28.71 -3.13 -17.12
CA THR A 36 -27.28 -3.35 -17.18
C THR A 36 -26.82 -3.37 -18.63
N ILE A 37 -25.60 -2.88 -18.86
CA ILE A 37 -24.95 -2.95 -20.16
C ILE A 37 -23.69 -3.80 -20.03
N LEU A 38 -23.43 -4.64 -21.02
CA LEU A 38 -22.16 -5.35 -21.14
C LEU A 38 -21.18 -4.44 -21.88
N ILE A 39 -20.06 -4.11 -21.24
CA ILE A 39 -18.96 -3.39 -21.86
C ILE A 39 -17.80 -4.36 -22.08
N GLU A 40 -17.33 -4.40 -23.33
CA GLU A 40 -16.15 -5.16 -23.73
C GLU A 40 -14.94 -4.21 -23.79
N ASN A 41 -13.97 -4.43 -22.89
CA ASN A 41 -12.66 -3.77 -22.91
C ASN A 41 -11.58 -4.81 -23.21
N GLY A 42 -11.25 -4.96 -24.50
CA GLY A 42 -10.34 -6.01 -24.97
C GLY A 42 -10.97 -7.39 -24.78
N LEU A 43 -10.26 -8.31 -24.12
CA LEU A 43 -10.79 -9.67 -23.83
C LEU A 43 -11.70 -9.73 -22.59
N ASN A 44 -11.94 -8.61 -21.92
CA ASN A 44 -12.75 -8.55 -20.70
C ASN A 44 -14.14 -8.00 -21.00
N VAL A 45 -15.16 -8.80 -20.70
CA VAL A 45 -16.56 -8.37 -20.70
C VAL A 45 -17.02 -8.18 -19.26
N HIS A 46 -17.55 -7.01 -18.93
CA HIS A 46 -18.09 -6.72 -17.61
C HIS A 46 -19.45 -6.02 -17.69
N GLU A 47 -20.33 -6.39 -16.77
CA GLU A 47 -21.68 -5.85 -16.66
C GLU A 47 -21.69 -4.59 -15.79
N LEU A 48 -22.25 -3.50 -16.30
CA LEU A 48 -22.32 -2.21 -15.60
C LEU A 48 -23.76 -1.76 -15.40
N PRO A 49 -24.09 -1.20 -14.23
CA PRO A 49 -25.42 -0.69 -13.98
C PRO A 49 -25.67 0.58 -14.79
N VAL A 50 -26.85 0.67 -15.40
CA VAL A 50 -27.30 1.84 -16.15
C VAL A 50 -28.72 2.20 -15.72
N VAL A 51 -29.00 3.49 -15.74
CA VAL A 51 -30.32 4.02 -15.43
C VAL A 51 -31.03 4.32 -16.74
N VAL A 52 -32.18 3.69 -16.95
CA VAL A 52 -33.02 3.95 -18.11
C VAL A 52 -34.22 4.77 -17.65
N ARG A 53 -34.37 5.96 -18.21
CA ARG A 53 -35.52 6.83 -17.98
C ARG A 53 -36.56 6.58 -19.07
N LYS A 54 -37.76 6.18 -18.66
CA LYS A 54 -38.91 6.06 -19.58
C LYS A 54 -39.48 7.43 -19.88
N LEU A 55 -39.36 7.87 -21.13
CA LEU A 55 -39.94 9.14 -21.60
C LEU A 55 -41.39 8.92 -22.02
N LYS A 56 -42.27 9.85 -21.63
CA LYS A 56 -43.69 9.84 -22.04
C LYS A 56 -43.94 10.65 -23.32
N ASP A 57 -43.12 11.68 -23.57
CA ASP A 57 -43.17 12.53 -24.77
C ASP A 57 -41.75 12.76 -25.33
N LEU A 58 -41.63 12.72 -26.66
CA LEU A 58 -40.36 12.91 -27.40
C LEU A 58 -39.88 14.37 -27.38
N GLU A 59 -40.76 15.34 -27.15
CA GLU A 59 -40.41 16.78 -27.04
C GLU A 59 -39.48 17.10 -25.85
N ALA A 60 -39.37 16.18 -24.88
CA ALA A 60 -38.44 16.31 -23.75
C ALA A 60 -36.95 16.08 -24.12
N LEU A 61 -36.65 15.65 -25.36
CA LEU A 61 -35.29 15.47 -25.88
C LEU A 61 -34.71 16.74 -26.50
N ASP A 62 -35.54 17.76 -26.77
CA ASP A 62 -35.05 19.04 -27.29
C ASP A 62 -34.37 19.83 -26.17
N PHE A 63 -33.06 19.69 -26.08
CA PHE A 63 -32.21 20.58 -25.30
C PHE A 63 -31.97 21.85 -26.12
N PRO A 64 -32.61 23.00 -25.80
CA PRO A 64 -32.13 24.27 -26.36
C PRO A 64 -30.67 24.46 -25.93
N PRO A 65 -29.80 24.98 -26.81
CA PRO A 65 -28.41 25.24 -26.46
C PRO A 65 -28.36 26.12 -25.21
N ALA A 66 -27.53 25.74 -24.25
CA ALA A 66 -27.34 26.47 -23.00
C ALA A 66 -27.09 27.95 -23.30
N LYS A 67 -28.08 28.81 -23.06
CA LYS A 67 -27.82 30.23 -22.88
C LYS A 67 -27.05 30.35 -21.58
N GLU A 68 -25.80 30.78 -21.65
CA GLU A 68 -25.03 31.20 -20.49
C GLU A 68 -25.88 32.24 -19.72
N VAL A 69 -26.50 31.82 -18.63
CA VAL A 69 -27.00 32.76 -17.63
C VAL A 69 -25.74 33.28 -16.92
N PRO A 70 -25.55 34.61 -16.80
CA PRO A 70 -24.37 35.16 -16.16
C PRO A 70 -24.26 34.57 -14.75
N ARG A 71 -23.10 34.00 -14.41
CA ARG A 71 -22.76 33.64 -13.02
C ARG A 71 -22.81 34.92 -12.18
N THR A 72 -23.92 35.16 -11.51
CA THR A 72 -24.07 36.33 -10.64
C THR A 72 -23.51 36.02 -9.26
N ALA A 73 -22.39 36.65 -8.93
CA ALA A 73 -21.82 36.70 -7.58
C ALA A 73 -22.85 37.13 -6.49
N ASN A 74 -23.96 37.75 -6.91
CA ASN A 74 -25.04 38.24 -6.05
C ASN A 74 -25.85 37.16 -5.32
N ASP A 75 -25.87 35.90 -5.79
CA ASP A 75 -26.71 34.86 -5.15
C ASP A 75 -26.12 34.36 -3.82
N SER A 76 -24.79 34.35 -3.69
CA SER A 76 -24.10 33.98 -2.44
C SER A 76 -24.34 34.99 -1.31
N VAL A 77 -24.36 36.28 -1.65
CA VAL A 77 -24.66 37.39 -0.73
C VAL A 77 -26.13 37.35 -0.31
N SER A 78 -27.03 37.07 -1.26
CA SER A 78 -28.47 36.90 -1.01
C SER A 78 -28.77 35.71 -0.09
N TYR A 79 -28.08 34.58 -0.28
CA TYR A 79 -28.26 33.40 0.60
C TYR A 79 -27.84 33.69 2.05
N HIS A 80 -26.71 34.37 2.26
CA HIS A 80 -26.23 34.68 3.61
C HIS A 80 -27.18 35.62 4.38
N LEU A 81 -27.75 36.61 3.69
CA LEU A 81 -28.78 37.51 4.23
C LEU A 81 -30.06 36.76 4.61
N ILE A 82 -30.51 35.85 3.74
CA ILE A 82 -31.68 34.98 4.00
C ILE A 82 -31.40 34.08 5.22
N GLN A 83 -30.20 33.52 5.32
CA GLN A 83 -29.81 32.66 6.43
C GLN A 83 -29.75 33.43 7.76
N GLU A 84 -29.29 34.68 7.76
CA GLU A 84 -29.32 35.56 8.94
C GLU A 84 -30.74 35.92 9.38
N GLU A 85 -31.66 36.17 8.46
CA GLU A 85 -33.07 36.42 8.80
C GLU A 85 -33.74 35.19 9.42
N PHE A 86 -33.53 34.00 8.85
CA PHE A 86 -34.08 32.78 9.45
C PHE A 86 -33.43 32.44 10.80
N LYS A 87 -32.15 32.75 11.01
CA LYS A 87 -31.48 32.60 12.33
C LYS A 87 -32.13 33.42 13.44
N GLN A 88 -32.83 34.51 13.11
CA GLN A 88 -33.56 35.34 14.09
C GLN A 88 -34.86 34.69 14.58
N CYS A 89 -35.39 33.68 13.88
CA CYS A 89 -36.62 32.99 14.30
C CYS A 89 -36.34 32.09 15.52
N ILE A 90 -37.06 32.28 16.62
CA ILE A 90 -36.84 31.59 17.91
C ILE A 90 -37.69 30.30 18.02
N ASP A 91 -38.81 30.23 17.31
CA ASP A 91 -39.68 29.04 17.29
C ASP A 91 -40.15 28.67 15.87
N LEU A 92 -40.69 27.45 15.71
CA LEU A 92 -41.19 26.96 14.42
C LEU A 92 -42.33 27.82 13.86
N ARG A 93 -43.08 28.55 14.71
CA ARG A 93 -44.18 29.41 14.27
C ARG A 93 -43.66 30.67 13.61
N GLU A 94 -42.55 31.24 14.10
CA GLU A 94 -41.88 32.37 13.47
C GLU A 94 -41.31 31.98 12.11
N VAL A 95 -40.69 30.80 11.99
CA VAL A 95 -40.22 30.28 10.70
C VAL A 95 -41.38 30.12 9.72
N PHE A 96 -42.49 29.51 10.13
CA PHE A 96 -43.67 29.37 9.27
C PHE A 96 -44.36 30.70 8.94
N SER A 97 -44.35 31.66 9.87
CA SER A 97 -44.85 33.02 9.62
C SER A 97 -44.01 33.73 8.57
N LEU A 98 -42.68 33.62 8.65
CA LEU A 98 -41.75 34.21 7.69
C LEU A 98 -41.98 33.64 6.29
N ILE A 99 -42.11 32.32 6.17
CA ILE A 99 -42.41 31.63 4.90
C ILE A 99 -43.75 32.07 4.32
N THR A 100 -44.77 32.26 5.17
CA THR A 100 -46.11 32.68 4.74
C THR A 100 -46.13 34.14 4.26
N LYS A 101 -45.22 34.98 4.77
CA LYS A 101 -45.04 36.37 4.33
C LYS A 101 -44.26 36.49 3.00
N CYS A 102 -43.54 35.45 2.59
CA CYS A 102 -42.86 35.44 1.31
C CYS A 102 -43.87 35.32 0.15
N THR A 103 -43.91 36.31 -0.73
CA THR A 103 -44.77 36.32 -1.94
C THR A 103 -44.42 35.20 -2.92
N LYS A 104 -43.15 34.78 -2.96
CA LYS A 104 -42.68 33.63 -3.71
C LYS A 104 -41.58 32.92 -2.92
N ILE A 105 -41.76 31.64 -2.64
CA ILE A 105 -40.75 30.82 -1.97
C ILE A 105 -39.67 30.48 -3.00
N THR A 106 -38.49 31.07 -2.87
CA THR A 106 -37.32 30.74 -3.70
C THR A 106 -36.56 29.55 -3.10
N PRO A 107 -35.70 28.89 -3.87
CA PRO A 107 -34.91 27.74 -3.42
C PRO A 107 -34.05 28.04 -2.19
N ASN A 108 -33.42 29.21 -2.19
CA ASN A 108 -32.57 29.71 -1.11
C ASN A 108 -33.38 30.01 0.16
N ILE A 109 -34.61 30.55 0.03
CA ILE A 109 -35.54 30.75 1.14
C ILE A 109 -36.01 29.40 1.69
N ALA A 110 -36.32 28.44 0.81
CA ALA A 110 -36.71 27.10 1.22
C ALA A 110 -35.56 26.37 1.94
N LEU A 111 -34.33 26.50 1.45
CA LEU A 111 -33.14 25.94 2.08
C LEU A 111 -32.88 26.58 3.46
N GLY A 112 -32.87 27.91 3.54
CA GLY A 112 -32.68 28.62 4.82
C GLY A 112 -33.78 28.31 5.85
N ALA A 113 -35.03 28.14 5.40
CA ALA A 113 -36.13 27.66 6.23
C ALA A 113 -35.89 26.23 6.73
N ILE A 114 -35.44 25.31 5.86
CA ILE A 114 -35.15 23.92 6.23
C ILE A 114 -33.99 23.85 7.24
N GLU A 115 -32.91 24.61 7.03
CA GLU A 115 -31.77 24.70 7.95
C GLU A 115 -32.19 25.23 9.32
N ARG A 116 -33.04 26.28 9.37
CA ARG A 116 -33.50 26.80 10.67
C ARG A 116 -34.47 25.88 11.39
N ILE A 117 -35.38 25.23 10.67
CA ILE A 117 -36.27 24.20 11.24
C ILE A 117 -35.42 23.11 11.90
N TYR A 118 -34.29 22.75 11.29
CA TYR A 118 -33.33 21.81 11.86
C TYR A 118 -32.65 22.33 13.13
N ASP A 119 -32.13 23.57 13.13
CA ASP A 119 -31.45 24.14 14.31
C ASP A 119 -32.39 24.18 15.53
N LEU A 120 -33.65 24.55 15.33
CA LEU A 120 -34.67 24.62 16.38
C LEU A 120 -35.01 23.25 16.98
N GLU A 121 -34.88 22.17 16.21
CA GLU A 121 -35.09 20.81 16.71
C GLU A 121 -33.90 20.27 17.50
N LYS A 122 -32.68 20.61 17.08
CA LYS A 122 -31.46 20.23 17.79
C LYS A 122 -31.44 20.83 19.21
N ASP A 123 -31.90 22.06 19.35
CA ASP A 123 -32.03 22.76 20.64
C ASP A 123 -33.23 22.28 21.48
N SER A 124 -34.26 21.68 20.85
CA SER A 124 -35.45 21.18 21.54
C SER A 124 -35.21 19.85 22.28
N HIS A 125 -34.16 19.10 21.93
CA HIS A 125 -33.80 17.84 22.61
C HIS A 125 -33.24 18.03 24.03
N SER A 126 -32.95 19.27 24.47
CA SER A 126 -32.50 19.54 25.84
C SER A 126 -33.62 19.86 26.84
N ASN A 127 -34.86 20.11 26.38
CA ASN A 127 -35.99 20.44 27.26
C ASN A 127 -37.20 19.55 26.97
N ASN A 128 -37.26 18.41 27.67
CA ASN A 128 -38.44 17.55 27.71
C ASN A 128 -39.59 18.25 28.44
N MET A 129 -40.46 18.94 27.70
CA MET A 129 -41.82 19.19 28.15
C MET A 129 -42.77 19.14 26.95
N THR A 130 -43.32 17.95 26.71
CA THR A 130 -44.31 17.69 25.66
C THR A 130 -45.65 18.33 26.04
N ASN A 131 -45.97 19.48 25.44
CA ASN A 131 -47.30 20.09 25.50
C ASN A 131 -48.15 19.64 24.31
N ASP A 132 -49.41 19.27 24.53
CA ASP A 132 -50.38 18.82 23.50
C ASP A 132 -50.55 19.78 22.29
N GLN A 133 -50.14 21.05 22.41
CA GLN A 133 -50.12 22.01 21.31
C GLN A 133 -49.04 21.75 20.24
N THR A 134 -48.03 20.92 20.52
CA THR A 134 -46.97 20.59 19.54
C THR A 134 -47.42 19.58 18.48
N VAL A 135 -48.54 18.87 18.69
CA VAL A 135 -49.01 17.83 17.75
C VAL A 135 -49.49 18.44 16.43
N HIS A 136 -50.26 19.52 16.47
CA HIS A 136 -50.72 20.23 15.27
C HIS A 136 -49.59 20.94 14.52
N ILE A 137 -48.61 21.48 15.24
CA ILE A 137 -47.42 22.11 14.65
C ILE A 137 -46.56 21.04 13.96
N ASN A 138 -46.42 19.85 14.56
CA ASN A 138 -45.72 18.71 13.95
C ASN A 138 -46.44 18.15 12.71
N PHE A 139 -47.78 18.20 12.67
CA PHE A 139 -48.56 17.78 11.49
C PHE A 139 -48.49 18.79 10.34
N ALA A 140 -48.59 20.09 10.64
CA ALA A 140 -48.41 21.17 9.66
C ALA A 140 -46.97 21.24 9.14
N LYS A 141 -45.99 20.96 10.00
CA LYS A 141 -44.57 20.87 9.68
C LYS A 141 -44.28 19.86 8.57
N GLY A 142 -44.90 18.68 8.58
CA GLY A 142 -44.75 17.70 7.50
C GLY A 142 -45.20 18.23 6.14
N ALA A 143 -46.37 18.88 6.07
CA ALA A 143 -46.93 19.42 4.83
C ALA A 143 -46.17 20.65 4.31
N ILE A 144 -45.73 21.53 5.22
CA ILE A 144 -44.91 22.70 4.86
C ILE A 144 -43.55 22.25 4.36
N LEU A 145 -42.90 21.32 5.06
CA LEU A 145 -41.63 20.75 4.63
C LEU A 145 -41.77 20.08 3.26
N GLU A 146 -42.80 19.26 3.03
CA GLU A 146 -43.03 18.64 1.73
C GLU A 146 -43.20 19.68 0.60
N LYS A 147 -43.87 20.80 0.88
CA LYS A 147 -44.02 21.91 -0.07
C LYS A 147 -42.69 22.63 -0.33
N LEU A 148 -41.89 22.88 0.69
CA LEU A 148 -40.54 23.47 0.55
C LEU A 148 -39.63 22.52 -0.25
N LEU A 149 -39.67 21.23 0.04
CA LEU A 149 -38.88 20.22 -0.68
C LEU A 149 -39.33 20.10 -2.14
N LYS A 150 -40.63 20.18 -2.45
CA LYS A 150 -41.14 20.29 -3.83
C LYS A 150 -40.61 21.53 -4.54
N VAL A 151 -40.46 22.66 -3.84
CA VAL A 151 -39.87 23.87 -4.41
C VAL A 151 -38.40 23.66 -4.70
N VAL A 152 -37.63 23.03 -3.79
CA VAL A 152 -36.19 22.78 -3.96
C VAL A 152 -35.89 21.74 -5.05
N MET A 153 -36.72 20.71 -5.22
CA MET A 153 -36.52 19.71 -6.29
C MET A 153 -36.76 20.28 -7.69
N LYS A 154 -37.58 21.33 -7.84
CA LYS A 154 -37.88 21.97 -9.14
C LYS A 154 -36.82 22.99 -9.59
N THR A 155 -35.70 23.08 -8.89
CA THR A 155 -34.74 24.17 -9.05
C THR A 155 -33.68 23.78 -10.03
N GLU A 156 -33.28 24.67 -10.94
CA GLU A 156 -32.16 24.36 -11.85
C GLU A 156 -30.81 24.36 -11.13
N ASP A 157 -30.72 24.98 -9.95
CA ASP A 157 -29.49 25.04 -9.17
C ASP A 157 -29.17 23.72 -8.47
N THR A 158 -28.23 22.99 -9.05
CA THR A 158 -27.70 21.74 -8.51
C THR A 158 -26.94 21.92 -7.19
N GLN A 159 -26.35 23.10 -6.94
CA GLN A 159 -25.60 23.33 -5.70
C GLN A 159 -26.52 23.38 -4.48
N THR A 160 -27.69 24.02 -4.61
CA THR A 160 -28.73 24.02 -3.57
C THR A 160 -29.14 22.59 -3.19
N ILE A 161 -29.33 21.69 -4.17
CA ILE A 161 -29.70 20.30 -3.93
C ILE A 161 -28.58 19.52 -3.21
N LEU A 162 -27.32 19.72 -3.62
CA LEU A 162 -26.17 19.12 -2.94
C LEU A 162 -26.03 19.60 -1.49
N ASN A 163 -26.32 20.89 -1.23
CA ASN A 163 -26.30 21.44 0.12
C ASN A 163 -27.40 20.82 1.01
N VAL A 164 -28.60 20.57 0.46
CA VAL A 164 -29.67 19.83 1.16
C VAL A 164 -29.25 18.39 1.48
N LEU A 165 -28.54 17.72 0.57
CA LEU A 165 -28.06 16.36 0.86
C LEU A 165 -27.02 16.34 1.98
N LYS A 166 -26.16 17.36 2.03
CA LYS A 166 -25.11 17.49 3.07
C LYS A 166 -25.67 17.80 4.45
N THR A 167 -26.93 18.24 4.59
CA THR A 167 -27.53 18.56 5.89
C THR A 167 -27.78 17.30 6.74
N THR A 168 -27.37 17.34 8.01
CA THR A 168 -27.47 16.19 8.96
C THR A 168 -28.75 16.28 9.79
N SER A 169 -29.92 16.21 9.14
CA SER A 169 -31.25 16.29 9.79
C SER A 169 -32.01 14.96 9.74
N THR A 170 -32.51 14.50 10.89
CA THR A 170 -33.39 13.32 11.03
C THR A 170 -34.70 13.48 10.26
N VAL A 171 -35.17 14.72 10.10
CA VAL A 171 -36.38 15.07 9.35
C VAL A 171 -36.13 15.03 7.85
N MET A 172 -34.89 15.29 7.41
CA MET A 172 -34.50 15.22 5.99
C MET A 172 -34.15 13.83 5.51
N GLU A 173 -33.73 12.94 6.42
CA GLU A 173 -33.38 11.56 6.12
C GLU A 173 -34.40 10.82 5.23
N PRO A 174 -35.72 10.85 5.50
CA PRO A 174 -36.72 10.21 4.65
C PRO A 174 -36.96 10.90 3.30
N TYR A 175 -36.31 12.02 2.99
CA TYR A 175 -36.44 12.71 1.70
C TYR A 175 -35.14 12.75 0.89
N LYS A 176 -33.99 12.43 1.51
CA LYS A 176 -32.68 12.44 0.84
C LYS A 176 -32.63 11.56 -0.41
N TYR A 177 -33.28 10.39 -0.40
CA TYR A 177 -33.33 9.53 -1.59
C TYR A 177 -33.99 10.21 -2.80
N LYS A 178 -34.99 11.10 -2.58
CA LYS A 178 -35.65 11.83 -3.68
C LYS A 178 -34.71 12.84 -4.33
N PHE A 179 -33.85 13.47 -3.54
CA PHE A 179 -32.81 14.35 -4.06
C PHE A 179 -31.71 13.57 -4.77
N CYS A 180 -31.36 12.38 -4.30
CA CYS A 180 -30.44 11.48 -5.03
C CYS A 180 -31.01 11.10 -6.40
N ASP A 181 -32.31 10.75 -6.47
CA ASP A 181 -33.01 10.43 -7.72
C ASP A 181 -33.01 11.61 -8.69
N GLU A 182 -33.30 12.83 -8.21
CA GLU A 182 -33.25 14.06 -9.00
C GLU A 182 -31.82 14.38 -9.50
N LEU A 183 -30.80 14.21 -8.66
CA LEU A 183 -29.40 14.37 -9.10
C LEU A 183 -29.03 13.33 -10.15
N LEU A 184 -29.49 12.09 -10.00
CA LEU A 184 -29.27 11.04 -10.99
C LEU A 184 -29.88 11.38 -12.35
N LEU A 185 -31.06 12.03 -12.39
CA LEU A 185 -31.62 12.55 -13.65
C LEU A 185 -30.71 13.60 -14.28
N ARG A 186 -30.18 14.52 -13.49
CA ARG A 186 -29.28 15.56 -14.01
C ARG A 186 -27.95 15.00 -14.49
N VAL A 187 -27.50 13.88 -13.91
CA VAL A 187 -26.34 13.12 -14.40
C VAL A 187 -26.65 12.57 -15.79
N ILE A 188 -27.82 11.95 -15.98
CA ILE A 188 -28.27 11.42 -17.28
C ILE A 188 -28.43 12.54 -18.31
N ASP A 189 -28.92 13.72 -17.89
CA ASP A 189 -29.07 14.91 -18.74
C ASP A 189 -27.77 15.68 -18.95
N ASN A 190 -26.62 15.17 -18.46
CA ASN A 190 -25.30 15.80 -18.57
C ASN A 190 -25.23 17.25 -18.02
N ARG A 191 -26.05 17.56 -16.99
CA ARG A 191 -26.18 18.89 -16.39
C ARG A 191 -25.26 19.14 -15.20
N LEU A 192 -24.56 18.12 -14.70
CA LEU A 192 -23.60 18.27 -13.60
C LEU A 192 -22.20 18.58 -14.11
N THR A 193 -21.50 19.45 -13.40
CA THR A 193 -20.05 19.63 -13.56
C THR A 193 -19.28 18.48 -12.90
N VAL A 194 -18.01 18.28 -13.26
CA VAL A 194 -17.14 17.24 -12.64
C VAL A 194 -17.06 17.43 -11.11
N ASP A 195 -16.95 18.66 -10.63
CA ASP A 195 -16.91 18.95 -9.19
C ASP A 195 -18.21 18.58 -8.48
N GLN A 196 -19.35 18.85 -9.10
CA GLN A 196 -20.66 18.48 -8.55
C GLN A 196 -20.87 16.96 -8.57
N LEU A 197 -20.41 16.27 -9.62
CA LEU A 197 -20.39 14.80 -9.67
C LEU A 197 -19.55 14.24 -8.51
N CYS A 198 -18.38 14.82 -8.27
CA CYS A 198 -17.51 14.39 -7.20
C CYS A 198 -18.13 14.62 -5.82
N ASP A 199 -18.71 15.79 -5.58
CA ASP A 199 -19.41 16.11 -4.33
C ASP A 199 -20.57 15.16 -4.07
N PHE A 200 -21.34 14.82 -5.10
CA PHE A 200 -22.42 13.85 -5.00
C PHE A 200 -21.91 12.45 -4.66
N ALA A 201 -20.87 11.99 -5.36
CA ALA A 201 -20.30 10.67 -5.11
C ALA A 201 -19.65 10.56 -3.72
N LEU A 202 -19.01 11.64 -3.23
CA LEU A 202 -18.46 11.70 -1.87
C LEU A 202 -19.57 11.62 -0.81
N PHE A 203 -20.70 12.29 -1.03
CA PHE A 203 -21.87 12.16 -0.17
C PHE A 203 -22.37 10.71 -0.09
N LEU A 204 -22.48 10.03 -1.24
CA LEU A 204 -22.91 8.62 -1.30
C LEU A 204 -21.89 7.69 -0.61
N LYS A 205 -20.60 7.92 -0.81
CA LYS A 205 -19.50 7.17 -0.17
C LYS A 205 -19.53 7.27 1.36
N ASN A 206 -19.81 8.46 1.90
CA ASN A 206 -19.79 8.72 3.34
C ASN A 206 -21.04 8.18 4.08
N ASN A 207 -22.08 7.76 3.36
CA ASN A 207 -23.30 7.20 3.92
C ASN A 207 -23.53 5.74 3.48
N PRO A 208 -22.65 4.79 3.85
CA PRO A 208 -22.70 3.42 3.36
C PRO A 208 -23.83 2.57 3.96
N VAL A 209 -24.60 3.11 4.93
CA VAL A 209 -25.61 2.37 5.69
C VAL A 209 -26.81 1.99 4.81
N ASP A 210 -27.11 2.78 3.78
CA ASP A 210 -28.19 2.48 2.84
C ASP A 210 -27.66 1.81 1.57
N GLN A 211 -28.12 0.59 1.31
CA GLN A 211 -27.82 -0.18 0.10
C GLN A 211 -28.15 0.63 -1.17
N LYS A 212 -29.19 1.47 -1.14
CA LYS A 212 -29.60 2.31 -2.26
C LYS A 212 -28.53 3.33 -2.66
N TYR A 213 -27.78 3.88 -1.71
CA TYR A 213 -26.69 4.82 -2.01
C TYR A 213 -25.48 4.10 -2.61
N SER A 214 -25.19 2.89 -2.13
CA SER A 214 -24.15 2.03 -2.72
C SER A 214 -24.47 1.62 -4.15
N ASP A 215 -25.75 1.44 -4.51
CA ASP A 215 -26.12 1.12 -5.89
C ASP A 215 -26.14 2.39 -6.77
N THR A 216 -26.42 3.54 -6.16
CA THR A 216 -26.47 4.83 -6.86
C THR A 216 -25.08 5.35 -7.23
N ILE A 217 -24.08 5.18 -6.35
CA ILE A 217 -22.72 5.65 -6.61
C ILE A 217 -22.13 4.98 -7.86
N ASP A 218 -22.41 3.68 -8.04
CA ASP A 218 -21.91 2.95 -9.21
C ASP A 218 -22.53 3.48 -10.49
N ARG A 219 -23.78 3.96 -10.50
CA ARG A 219 -24.45 4.51 -11.71
C ARG A 219 -23.87 5.84 -12.18
N LEU A 220 -23.10 6.54 -11.33
CA LEU A 220 -22.49 7.83 -11.69
C LEU A 220 -21.38 7.70 -12.73
N TRP A 221 -20.96 6.47 -13.06
CA TRP A 221 -19.90 6.23 -14.03
C TRP A 221 -20.18 6.86 -15.40
N VAL A 222 -21.44 6.86 -15.84
CA VAL A 222 -21.88 7.47 -17.11
C VAL A 222 -21.55 8.97 -17.13
N GLY A 223 -21.81 9.66 -16.02
CA GLY A 223 -21.53 11.10 -15.91
C GLY A 223 -20.05 11.43 -16.00
N PHE A 224 -19.19 10.59 -15.42
CA PHE A 224 -17.73 10.79 -15.50
C PHE A 224 -17.17 10.53 -16.91
N ILE A 225 -17.72 9.55 -17.64
CA ILE A 225 -17.32 9.28 -19.02
C ILE A 225 -17.78 10.41 -19.95
N GLU A 226 -19.02 10.88 -19.83
CA GLU A 226 -19.53 12.00 -20.64
C GLU A 226 -18.76 13.31 -20.39
N LYS A 227 -18.29 13.53 -19.15
CA LYS A 227 -17.48 14.68 -18.75
C LYS A 227 -15.97 14.46 -18.86
N GLU A 228 -15.52 13.44 -19.59
CA GLU A 228 -14.10 13.10 -19.72
C GLU A 228 -13.23 14.31 -20.13
N LYS A 229 -13.72 15.15 -21.05
CA LYS A 229 -13.00 16.32 -21.57
C LYS A 229 -12.82 17.44 -20.55
N ASP A 230 -13.65 17.48 -19.52
CA ASP A 230 -13.63 18.52 -18.48
C ASP A 230 -12.72 18.12 -17.30
N ILE A 231 -12.12 16.92 -17.33
CA ILE A 231 -11.17 16.44 -16.32
C ILE A 231 -9.82 17.16 -16.52
N ASN A 232 -9.32 17.77 -15.46
CA ASN A 232 -8.09 18.58 -15.42
C ASN A 232 -7.25 18.28 -14.17
N GLU A 233 -6.11 18.96 -14.04
CA GLU A 233 -5.14 18.75 -12.95
C GLU A 233 -5.67 19.04 -11.54
N VAL A 234 -6.78 19.78 -11.40
CA VAL A 234 -7.37 20.15 -10.11
C VAL A 234 -8.47 19.16 -9.70
N ASN A 235 -9.32 18.75 -10.64
CA ASN A 235 -10.47 17.91 -10.31
C ASN A 235 -10.15 16.40 -10.33
N ILE A 236 -9.08 15.96 -11.01
CA ILE A 236 -8.70 14.55 -11.11
C ILE A 236 -8.54 13.87 -9.74
N ILE A 237 -7.97 14.59 -8.76
CA ILE A 237 -7.77 14.10 -7.39
C ILE A 237 -9.11 13.77 -6.72
N LYS A 238 -10.15 14.58 -6.98
CA LYS A 238 -11.48 14.36 -6.42
C LYS A 238 -12.09 13.07 -6.95
N ILE A 239 -11.88 12.78 -8.24
CA ILE A 239 -12.32 11.52 -8.87
C ILE A 239 -11.56 10.33 -8.27
N PHE A 240 -10.24 10.43 -8.10
CA PHE A 240 -9.45 9.40 -7.40
C PHE A 240 -10.01 9.14 -5.98
N ARG A 241 -10.36 10.18 -5.20
CA ARG A 241 -10.87 10.02 -3.82
C ARG A 241 -12.19 9.25 -3.75
N ILE A 242 -12.96 9.20 -4.82
CA ILE A 242 -14.23 8.47 -4.92
C ILE A 242 -14.00 6.98 -5.23
N LEU A 243 -12.90 6.65 -5.91
CA LEU A 243 -12.59 5.31 -6.41
C LEU A 243 -12.76 4.18 -5.36
N PRO A 244 -12.36 4.35 -4.08
CA PRO A 244 -12.55 3.31 -3.07
C PRO A 244 -14.02 3.01 -2.70
N GLY A 245 -14.93 3.94 -2.99
CA GLY A 245 -16.36 3.75 -2.75
C GLY A 245 -17.09 2.99 -3.86
N LEU A 246 -16.49 2.89 -5.05
CA LEU A 246 -17.10 2.22 -6.21
C LEU A 246 -16.96 0.70 -6.10
N LYS A 247 -17.97 -0.05 -6.56
CA LYS A 247 -17.96 -1.52 -6.58
C LYS A 247 -17.93 -2.01 -8.02
N VAL A 248 -19.07 -1.94 -8.72
CA VAL A 248 -19.23 -2.54 -10.06
C VAL A 248 -18.58 -1.67 -11.13
N SER A 249 -18.72 -0.35 -11.03
CA SER A 249 -18.20 0.62 -12.00
C SER A 249 -16.72 0.93 -11.86
N LYS A 250 -16.09 0.41 -10.79
CA LYS A 250 -14.73 0.74 -10.38
C LYS A 250 -13.71 0.58 -11.50
N LYS A 251 -13.74 -0.54 -12.21
CA LYS A 251 -12.80 -0.85 -13.30
C LYS A 251 -12.88 0.17 -14.45
N THR A 252 -14.10 0.58 -14.82
CA THR A 252 -14.32 1.57 -15.87
C THR A 252 -13.75 2.93 -15.47
N ILE A 253 -14.01 3.37 -14.23
CA ILE A 253 -13.47 4.63 -13.71
C ILE A 253 -11.96 4.56 -13.51
N THR A 254 -11.41 3.42 -13.08
CA THR A 254 -9.96 3.19 -13.06
C THR A 254 -9.40 3.40 -14.45
N THR A 255 -9.95 2.76 -15.49
CA THR A 255 -9.44 2.89 -16.87
C THR A 255 -9.44 4.35 -17.36
N LEU A 256 -10.52 5.10 -17.08
CA LEU A 256 -10.61 6.53 -17.37
C LEU A 256 -9.52 7.34 -16.63
N LEU A 257 -9.33 7.06 -15.34
CA LEU A 257 -8.30 7.71 -14.52
C LEU A 257 -6.88 7.39 -14.98
N GLU A 258 -6.61 6.15 -15.40
CA GLU A 258 -5.31 5.75 -15.94
C GLU A 258 -4.98 6.54 -17.21
N GLN A 259 -5.94 6.65 -18.14
CA GLN A 259 -5.78 7.44 -19.35
C GLN A 259 -5.54 8.92 -19.01
N LYS A 260 -6.37 9.53 -18.15
CA LYS A 260 -6.22 10.94 -17.78
C LYS A 260 -4.94 11.23 -16.99
N LEU A 261 -4.50 10.31 -16.14
CA LEU A 261 -3.23 10.41 -15.44
C LEU A 261 -2.07 10.43 -16.44
N SER A 262 -2.12 9.59 -17.49
CA SER A 262 -1.09 9.58 -18.55
C SER A 262 -1.02 10.89 -19.35
N GLU A 263 -2.13 11.60 -19.50
CA GLU A 263 -2.21 12.89 -20.20
C GLU A 263 -1.77 14.07 -19.29
N LEU A 264 -2.15 14.03 -18.01
CA LEU A 264 -2.08 15.17 -17.11
C LEU A 264 -0.94 15.13 -16.10
N TRP A 265 -0.23 14.00 -15.93
CA TRP A 265 0.75 13.80 -14.85
C TRP A 265 1.72 14.97 -14.69
N SER A 266 2.25 15.51 -15.80
CA SER A 266 3.25 16.60 -15.78
C SER A 266 2.76 17.90 -15.13
N LYS A 267 1.45 18.13 -15.05
CA LYS A 267 0.82 19.34 -14.48
C LYS A 267 0.36 19.15 -13.04
N ILE A 268 0.37 17.92 -12.51
CA ILE A 268 -0.12 17.61 -11.17
C ILE A 268 0.90 18.07 -10.12
N LYS A 269 0.44 18.86 -9.16
CA LYS A 269 1.25 19.39 -8.04
C LYS A 269 1.60 18.29 -7.02
N VAL A 270 2.59 18.55 -6.16
CA VAL A 270 3.09 17.59 -5.15
C VAL A 270 1.99 17.10 -4.21
N ALA A 271 1.28 18.00 -3.52
CA ALA A 271 0.20 17.63 -2.59
C ALA A 271 -0.91 16.80 -3.27
N ALA A 272 -1.26 17.16 -4.50
CA ALA A 272 -2.23 16.44 -5.32
C ALA A 272 -1.78 15.02 -5.65
N MET A 273 -0.50 14.85 -5.99
CA MET A 273 0.05 13.55 -6.32
C MET A 273 0.19 12.64 -5.09
N GLN A 274 0.53 13.19 -3.93
CA GLN A 274 0.57 12.41 -2.69
C GLN A 274 -0.80 11.80 -2.37
N ASP A 275 -1.88 12.58 -2.49
CA ASP A 275 -3.25 12.06 -2.33
C ASP A 275 -3.55 10.93 -3.34
N ILE A 276 -3.10 11.07 -4.59
CA ILE A 276 -3.26 10.03 -5.61
C ILE A 276 -2.47 8.77 -5.21
N LEU A 277 -1.22 8.91 -4.77
CA LEU A 277 -0.38 7.80 -4.31
C LEU A 277 -0.97 7.07 -3.10
N ASP A 278 -1.59 7.78 -2.16
CA ASP A 278 -2.32 7.16 -1.05
C ASP A 278 -3.49 6.31 -1.53
N ILE A 279 -4.15 6.72 -2.61
CA ILE A 279 -5.25 5.96 -3.22
C ILE A 279 -4.71 4.73 -3.94
N PHE A 280 -3.54 4.80 -4.58
CA PHE A 280 -2.83 3.62 -5.10
C PHE A 280 -2.50 2.59 -4.01
N LEU A 281 -2.23 3.02 -2.76
CA LEU A 281 -2.01 2.08 -1.66
C LEU A 281 -3.28 1.35 -1.24
N VAL A 282 -4.42 2.03 -1.28
CA VAL A 282 -5.73 1.43 -0.99
C VAL A 282 -6.16 0.51 -2.13
N GLU A 283 -5.85 0.90 -3.37
CA GLU A 283 -6.38 0.28 -4.59
C GLU A 283 -5.35 -0.55 -5.35
N LYS A 284 -5.57 -1.87 -5.40
CA LYS A 284 -4.58 -2.83 -5.94
C LYS A 284 -4.70 -3.10 -7.44
N TYR A 285 -5.54 -2.36 -8.16
CA TYR A 285 -5.98 -2.72 -9.52
C TYR A 285 -5.49 -1.77 -10.62
N PHE A 286 -4.45 -0.98 -10.36
CA PHE A 286 -3.84 -0.14 -11.39
C PHE A 286 -2.89 -0.91 -12.30
N SER A 287 -2.82 -0.51 -13.57
CA SER A 287 -1.90 -1.07 -14.55
C SER A 287 -0.43 -0.72 -14.26
N MET A 288 0.49 -1.59 -14.68
CA MET A 288 1.95 -1.37 -14.53
C MET A 288 2.44 -0.08 -15.19
N GLN A 289 1.75 0.37 -16.25
CA GLN A 289 2.06 1.63 -16.94
C GLN A 289 1.83 2.84 -16.03
N CYS A 290 0.79 2.81 -15.20
CA CYS A 290 0.51 3.89 -14.25
C CYS A 290 1.62 4.05 -13.22
N TYR A 291 2.16 2.94 -12.70
CA TYR A 291 3.29 3.00 -11.78
C TYR A 291 4.53 3.63 -12.42
N SER A 292 4.80 3.34 -13.70
CA SER A 292 5.90 3.99 -14.44
C SER A 292 5.65 5.49 -14.64
N ILE A 293 4.41 5.91 -14.91
CA ILE A 293 4.04 7.34 -14.98
C ILE A 293 4.33 8.05 -13.64
N LEU A 294 4.04 7.41 -12.50
CA LEU A 294 4.36 7.95 -11.19
C LEU A 294 5.89 8.11 -10.99
N GLY A 295 6.69 7.18 -11.50
CA GLY A 295 8.15 7.29 -11.52
C GLY A 295 8.65 8.48 -12.37
N HIS A 296 8.09 8.65 -13.57
CA HIS A 296 8.38 9.80 -14.44
C HIS A 296 7.98 11.14 -13.81
N TRP A 297 6.85 11.18 -13.12
CA TRP A 297 6.40 12.36 -12.38
C TRP A 297 7.39 12.71 -11.27
N LEU A 298 7.83 11.72 -10.47
CA LEU A 298 8.80 11.92 -9.39
C LEU A 298 10.10 12.51 -9.93
N TYR A 299 10.64 11.93 -11.01
CA TYR A 299 11.88 12.42 -11.65
C TYR A 299 11.77 13.86 -12.13
N SER A 300 10.62 14.23 -12.70
CA SER A 300 10.38 15.58 -13.24
C SER A 300 10.21 16.61 -12.12
N ASN A 301 9.49 16.26 -11.06
CA ASN A 301 9.15 17.18 -9.96
C ASN A 301 10.15 17.15 -8.80
N ILE A 302 11.20 16.34 -8.85
CA ILE A 302 12.15 16.14 -7.75
C ILE A 302 12.76 17.42 -7.15
N HIS A 303 12.85 18.48 -7.96
CA HIS A 303 13.37 19.77 -7.56
C HIS A 303 12.41 20.55 -6.65
N ALA A 304 11.10 20.29 -6.77
CA ALA A 304 10.06 20.93 -6.00
C ALA A 304 9.79 20.24 -4.64
N LEU A 305 10.15 18.95 -4.51
CA LEU A 305 9.89 18.18 -3.28
C LEU A 305 10.83 18.60 -2.14
N ASP A 306 10.29 18.74 -0.94
CA ASP A 306 11.07 18.85 0.30
C ASP A 306 11.43 17.47 0.91
N ASP A 307 12.07 17.47 2.08
CA ASP A 307 12.54 16.24 2.74
C ASP A 307 11.37 15.34 3.20
N ASP A 308 10.28 15.93 3.70
CA ASP A 308 9.13 15.19 4.24
C ASP A 308 8.24 14.69 3.09
N GLU A 309 8.07 15.50 2.05
CA GLU A 309 7.33 15.14 0.84
C GLU A 309 7.98 13.98 0.11
N LEU A 310 9.32 14.00 -0.04
CA LEU A 310 10.06 12.89 -0.65
C LEU A 310 9.97 11.63 0.20
N LEU A 311 10.12 11.74 1.52
CA LEU A 311 9.98 10.59 2.42
C LEU A 311 8.58 9.95 2.29
N GLY A 312 7.53 10.75 2.22
CA GLY A 312 6.16 10.27 1.98
C GLY A 312 6.07 9.46 0.70
N VAL A 313 6.55 10.03 -0.42
CA VAL A 313 6.49 9.38 -1.74
C VAL A 313 7.31 8.07 -1.78
N ILE A 314 8.54 8.05 -1.25
CA ILE A 314 9.40 6.85 -1.20
C ILE A 314 8.76 5.76 -0.34
N THR A 315 8.15 6.14 0.79
CA THR A 315 7.46 5.21 1.68
C THR A 315 6.28 4.54 0.96
N ILE A 316 5.52 5.31 0.17
CA ILE A 316 4.41 4.78 -0.63
C ILE A 316 4.94 3.80 -1.69
N PHE A 317 5.95 4.14 -2.48
CA PHE A 317 6.54 3.22 -3.47
C PHE A 317 7.08 1.93 -2.84
N THR A 318 7.74 2.04 -1.69
CA THR A 318 8.25 0.88 -0.93
C THR A 318 7.12 -0.04 -0.49
N ARG A 319 5.98 0.52 -0.04
CA ARG A 319 4.79 -0.24 0.35
C ARG A 319 4.05 -0.85 -0.84
N LEU A 320 4.02 -0.16 -1.97
CA LEU A 320 3.50 -0.67 -3.25
C LEU A 320 4.37 -1.79 -3.83
N LYS A 321 5.60 -1.98 -3.30
CA LYS A 321 6.61 -2.90 -3.84
C LYS A 321 6.91 -2.60 -5.32
N PHE A 322 6.87 -1.32 -5.69
CA PHE A 322 7.19 -0.86 -7.03
C PHE A 322 8.46 -0.03 -7.01
N THR A 323 9.36 -0.33 -7.95
CA THR A 323 10.56 0.45 -8.23
C THR A 323 10.83 0.43 -9.74
N ASP A 324 11.42 1.51 -10.26
CA ASP A 324 11.89 1.58 -11.63
C ASP A 324 13.15 2.47 -11.71
N LYS A 325 13.79 2.47 -12.89
CA LYS A 325 15.01 3.25 -13.13
C LYS A 325 14.78 4.77 -12.98
N GLN A 326 13.54 5.25 -13.15
CA GLN A 326 13.22 6.67 -13.04
C GLN A 326 13.19 7.11 -11.58
N ILE A 327 12.62 6.28 -10.70
CA ILE A 327 12.64 6.51 -9.25
C ILE A 327 14.08 6.49 -8.73
N ASP A 328 14.89 5.51 -9.13
CA ASP A 328 16.31 5.45 -8.75
C ASP A 328 17.06 6.71 -9.19
N ALA A 329 16.89 7.13 -10.45
CA ALA A 329 17.51 8.33 -10.98
C ALA A 329 17.00 9.61 -10.30
N ALA A 330 15.73 9.63 -9.88
CA ALA A 330 15.14 10.77 -9.16
C ALA A 330 15.77 10.91 -7.78
N ILE A 331 15.86 9.81 -7.02
CA ILE A 331 16.48 9.81 -5.68
C ILE A 331 17.95 10.20 -5.78
N GLU A 332 18.69 9.65 -6.75
CA GLU A 332 20.08 10.01 -6.98
C GLU A 332 20.23 11.50 -7.30
N LYS A 333 19.36 12.05 -8.17
CA LYS A 333 19.34 13.46 -8.52
C LYS A 333 19.04 14.34 -7.30
N PHE A 334 18.05 13.98 -6.49
CA PHE A 334 17.72 14.69 -5.25
C PHE A 334 18.91 14.76 -4.31
N LEU A 335 19.54 13.61 -4.05
CA LEU A 335 20.68 13.51 -3.15
C LEU A 335 21.86 14.32 -3.66
N LYS A 336 22.18 14.30 -4.96
CA LYS A 336 23.28 15.11 -5.53
C LYS A 336 23.06 16.61 -5.35
N PHE A 337 21.82 17.09 -5.47
CA PHE A 337 21.52 18.53 -5.35
C PHE A 337 21.31 19.01 -3.91
N LYS A 338 20.81 18.15 -3.02
CA LYS A 338 20.43 18.52 -1.66
C LYS A 338 21.25 17.87 -0.55
N SER A 339 22.27 17.06 -0.85
CA SER A 339 23.10 16.33 0.14
C SER A 339 23.53 17.18 1.33
N SER A 340 24.01 18.40 1.09
CA SER A 340 24.48 19.31 2.14
C SER A 340 23.36 19.97 2.96
N LYS A 341 22.11 19.92 2.49
CA LYS A 341 20.95 20.59 3.09
C LYS A 341 20.04 19.63 3.87
N ILE A 342 20.12 18.33 3.62
CA ILE A 342 19.30 17.32 4.31
C ILE A 342 19.56 17.43 5.82
N GLN A 343 18.50 17.61 6.61
CA GLN A 343 18.56 17.56 8.08
C GLN A 343 17.78 16.37 8.64
N SER A 344 16.85 15.81 7.85
CA SER A 344 15.99 14.72 8.30
C SER A 344 16.74 13.38 8.27
N HIS A 345 17.05 12.86 9.46
CA HIS A 345 17.56 11.49 9.61
C HIS A 345 16.58 10.44 9.05
N VAL A 346 15.28 10.72 9.17
CA VAL A 346 14.21 9.79 8.77
C VAL A 346 14.15 9.65 7.25
N LEU A 347 14.39 10.73 6.50
CA LEU A 347 14.48 10.67 5.04
C LEU A 347 15.60 9.72 4.59
N VAL A 348 16.80 9.88 5.14
CA VAL A 348 17.97 9.06 4.77
C VAL A 348 17.72 7.59 5.11
N ILE A 349 17.11 7.31 6.27
CA ILE A 349 16.67 5.97 6.65
C ILE A 349 15.62 5.44 5.65
N GLY A 350 14.66 6.26 5.24
CA GLY A 350 13.65 5.90 4.25
C GLY A 350 14.27 5.49 2.91
N ILE A 351 15.28 6.24 2.44
CA ILE A 351 16.04 5.94 1.22
C ILE A 351 16.84 4.64 1.38
N LEU A 352 17.55 4.47 2.50
CA LEU A 352 18.32 3.25 2.77
C LEU A 352 17.42 2.01 2.87
N ASN A 353 16.26 2.14 3.51
CA ASN A 353 15.25 1.09 3.57
C ASN A 353 14.67 0.77 2.18
N TYR A 354 14.44 1.79 1.35
CA TYR A 354 14.06 1.61 -0.05
C TYR A 354 15.12 0.80 -0.82
N CYS A 355 16.41 1.17 -0.70
CA CYS A 355 17.50 0.42 -1.32
C CYS A 355 17.54 -1.05 -0.84
N MET A 356 17.38 -1.28 0.46
CA MET A 356 17.33 -2.64 1.02
C MET A 356 16.16 -3.47 0.52
N GLN A 357 14.94 -2.91 0.57
CA GLN A 357 13.70 -3.59 0.20
C GLN A 357 13.76 -4.12 -1.24
N PHE A 358 14.30 -3.31 -2.16
CA PHE A 358 14.44 -3.65 -3.56
C PHE A 358 15.80 -4.27 -3.93
N LYS A 359 16.71 -4.37 -2.95
CA LYS A 359 18.10 -4.86 -3.10
C LYS A 359 18.89 -4.07 -4.15
N LEU A 360 18.69 -2.75 -4.14
CA LEU A 360 19.30 -1.80 -5.07
C LEU A 360 20.69 -1.42 -4.57
N ARG A 361 21.69 -1.73 -5.39
CA ARG A 361 23.09 -1.37 -5.13
C ARG A 361 23.51 -0.18 -6.00
N ASN A 362 22.85 0.96 -5.80
CA ASN A 362 23.29 2.21 -6.41
C ASN A 362 24.38 2.84 -5.54
N GLU A 363 25.63 2.76 -6.00
CA GLU A 363 26.81 3.26 -5.28
C GLU A 363 26.72 4.76 -4.98
N GLN A 364 26.16 5.57 -5.88
CA GLN A 364 26.06 7.02 -5.69
C GLN A 364 25.10 7.38 -4.55
N ILE A 365 23.93 6.73 -4.50
CA ILE A 365 22.94 6.94 -3.43
C ILE A 365 23.55 6.54 -2.08
N LEU A 366 24.13 5.35 -2.02
CA LEU A 366 24.66 4.82 -0.79
C LEU A 366 25.90 5.60 -0.30
N GLU A 367 26.76 6.12 -1.18
CA GLU A 367 27.90 6.95 -0.78
C GLU A 367 27.46 8.30 -0.20
N ILE A 368 26.41 8.92 -0.75
CA ILE A 368 25.89 10.17 -0.18
C ILE A 368 25.29 9.90 1.21
N CYS A 369 24.59 8.78 1.38
CA CYS A 369 24.05 8.37 2.68
C CYS A 369 25.13 8.02 3.70
N SER A 370 26.27 7.45 3.26
CA SER A 370 27.38 7.09 4.15
C SER A 370 28.08 8.36 4.67
N GLN A 371 28.32 9.32 3.78
CA GLN A 371 28.89 10.61 4.11
C GLN A 371 27.98 11.39 5.08
N TYR A 372 26.66 11.41 4.83
CA TYR A 372 25.69 12.02 5.74
C TYR A 372 25.78 11.41 7.16
N PHE A 373 25.83 10.07 7.23
CA PHE A 373 25.94 9.39 8.52
C PHE A 373 27.23 9.80 9.25
N ILE A 374 28.38 9.81 8.57
CA ILE A 374 29.66 10.21 9.16
C ILE A 374 29.60 11.65 9.71
N ASP A 375 29.06 12.57 8.93
CA ASP A 375 28.98 14.00 9.29
C ASP A 375 28.04 14.25 10.48
N LYS A 376 26.93 13.52 10.55
CA LYS A 376 25.89 13.70 11.57
C LYS A 376 25.90 12.66 12.69
N ARG A 377 26.86 11.73 12.71
CA ARG A 377 26.86 10.52 13.57
C ARG A 377 26.53 10.75 15.05
N LYS A 378 27.03 11.84 15.64
CA LYS A 378 26.79 12.19 17.07
C LYS A 378 25.36 12.65 17.37
N HIS A 379 24.63 13.09 16.35
CA HIS A 379 23.25 13.56 16.45
C HIS A 379 22.22 12.49 16.08
N VAL A 380 22.68 11.33 15.56
CA VAL A 380 21.80 10.22 15.20
C VAL A 380 21.26 9.55 16.48
N PRO A 381 19.93 9.43 16.65
CA PRO A 381 19.35 8.68 17.77
C PRO A 381 19.78 7.21 17.76
N SER A 382 19.98 6.62 18.95
CA SER A 382 20.44 5.23 19.07
C SER A 382 19.51 4.22 18.38
N SER A 383 18.19 4.47 18.36
CA SER A 383 17.20 3.63 17.68
C SER A 383 17.34 3.62 16.15
N PHE A 384 18.03 4.61 15.58
CA PHE A 384 18.22 4.76 14.14
C PHE A 384 19.51 4.13 13.63
N LEU A 385 20.47 3.84 14.51
CA LEU A 385 21.81 3.36 14.12
C LEU A 385 21.78 2.09 13.26
N LYS A 386 20.88 1.13 13.57
CA LYS A 386 20.68 -0.06 12.72
C LYS A 386 20.32 0.30 11.29
N HIS A 387 19.39 1.24 11.14
CA HIS A 387 18.85 1.61 9.84
C HIS A 387 19.87 2.35 8.97
N PHE A 388 20.90 2.95 9.59
CA PHE A 388 22.04 3.50 8.87
C PHE A 388 23.08 2.44 8.50
N ILE A 389 23.40 1.52 9.41
CA ILE A 389 24.58 0.63 9.26
C ILE A 389 24.25 -0.71 8.60
N TYR A 390 23.10 -1.29 8.92
CA TYR A 390 22.68 -2.60 8.38
C TYR A 390 22.56 -2.67 6.85
N PRO A 391 22.05 -1.63 6.14
CA PRO A 391 21.96 -1.65 4.67
C PRO A 391 23.28 -1.96 3.95
N TYR A 392 24.40 -1.41 4.44
CA TYR A 392 25.71 -1.57 3.80
C TYR A 392 26.18 -3.02 3.82
N GLY A 393 26.09 -3.70 4.97
CA GLY A 393 26.42 -5.12 5.05
C GLY A 393 25.42 -6.01 4.35
N TYR A 394 24.12 -5.72 4.43
CA TYR A 394 23.09 -6.50 3.72
C TYR A 394 23.29 -6.47 2.20
N LEU A 395 23.58 -5.30 1.63
CA LEU A 395 23.90 -5.12 0.20
C LEU A 395 25.37 -5.47 -0.13
N CYS A 396 26.16 -5.86 0.88
CA CYS A 396 27.59 -6.17 0.79
C CYS A 396 28.42 -5.06 0.11
N MET A 397 28.12 -3.81 0.42
CA MET A 397 28.78 -2.63 -0.14
C MET A 397 29.59 -1.93 0.94
N ASN A 398 30.89 -1.73 0.68
CA ASN A 398 31.77 -0.96 1.55
C ASN A 398 31.81 0.50 1.07
N PRO A 399 31.46 1.48 1.93
CA PRO A 399 31.60 2.90 1.60
C PRO A 399 33.03 3.27 1.18
N SER A 400 33.16 4.31 0.38
CA SER A 400 34.46 4.80 -0.09
C SER A 400 35.33 5.33 1.05
N ASN A 401 34.69 5.87 2.09
CA ASN A 401 35.38 6.25 3.32
C ASN A 401 35.73 5.01 4.16
N ILE A 402 37.02 4.68 4.23
CA ILE A 402 37.57 3.54 4.96
C ILE A 402 37.26 3.61 6.47
N ASP A 403 37.17 4.82 7.02
CA ASP A 403 36.91 5.03 8.44
C ASP A 403 35.44 4.83 8.83
N PHE A 404 34.54 4.59 7.86
CA PHE A 404 33.10 4.44 8.12
C PHE A 404 32.81 3.42 9.22
N TRP A 405 33.37 2.21 9.11
CA TRP A 405 33.12 1.12 10.06
C TRP A 405 33.74 1.39 11.43
N LEU A 406 34.90 2.05 11.48
CA LEU A 406 35.56 2.44 12.73
C LEU A 406 34.73 3.51 13.47
N LEU A 407 34.34 4.58 12.77
CA LEU A 407 33.54 5.67 13.34
C LEU A 407 32.14 5.20 13.74
N ALA A 408 31.57 4.23 13.02
CA ALA A 408 30.32 3.60 13.39
C ALA A 408 30.46 2.79 14.69
N GLU A 409 31.59 2.07 14.89
CA GLU A 409 31.81 1.29 16.11
C GLU A 409 31.92 2.21 17.34
N ASP A 410 32.63 3.34 17.22
CA ASP A 410 32.75 4.31 18.30
C ASP A 410 31.38 4.82 18.79
N VAL A 411 30.49 5.17 17.86
CA VAL A 411 29.13 5.64 18.20
C VAL A 411 28.27 4.52 18.78
N LEU A 412 28.45 3.27 18.33
CA LEU A 412 27.77 2.11 18.89
C LEU A 412 28.22 1.84 20.33
N LEU A 413 29.52 1.96 20.62
CA LEU A 413 30.06 1.79 21.98
C LEU A 413 29.53 2.83 22.97
N GLU A 414 29.23 4.05 22.51
CA GLU A 414 28.59 5.08 23.34
C GLU A 414 27.10 4.79 23.61
N ASN A 415 26.44 4.03 22.72
CA ASN A 415 24.98 3.90 22.70
C ASN A 415 24.44 2.47 22.93
N TYR A 416 25.28 1.44 23.01
CA TYR A 416 24.84 0.03 23.02
C TYR A 416 23.83 -0.31 24.11
N LEU A 417 23.93 0.30 25.30
CA LEU A 417 22.99 0.07 26.40
C LEU A 417 21.56 0.59 26.12
N LYS A 418 21.42 1.56 25.20
CA LYS A 418 20.13 2.15 24.80
C LYS A 418 19.49 1.43 23.61
N MET A 419 20.19 0.49 23.00
CA MET A 419 19.75 -0.22 21.80
C MET A 419 19.20 -1.60 22.14
N ASN A 420 18.28 -2.08 21.29
CA ASN A 420 17.83 -3.46 21.37
C ASN A 420 18.95 -4.40 20.90
N ILE A 421 19.08 -5.56 21.56
CA ILE A 421 20.07 -6.56 21.18
C ILE A 421 19.85 -7.11 19.78
N ASP A 422 18.59 -7.24 19.31
CA ASP A 422 18.31 -7.67 17.95
C ASP A 422 18.93 -6.72 16.91
N ASP A 423 18.88 -5.42 17.19
CA ASP A 423 19.43 -4.38 16.35
C ASP A 423 20.96 -4.44 16.36
N LEU A 424 21.56 -4.62 17.54
CA LEU A 424 23.00 -4.80 17.68
C LEU A 424 23.50 -6.06 16.96
N CYS A 425 22.80 -7.20 17.09
CA CYS A 425 23.12 -8.42 16.35
C CYS A 425 23.05 -8.18 14.85
N SER A 426 22.00 -7.50 14.37
CA SER A 426 21.86 -7.18 12.94
C SER A 426 23.03 -6.31 12.45
N ILE A 427 23.42 -5.30 13.25
CA ILE A 427 24.57 -4.44 12.93
C ILE A 427 25.86 -5.26 12.90
N ILE A 428 26.14 -6.11 13.89
CA ILE A 428 27.35 -6.95 13.89
C ILE A 428 27.35 -7.89 12.68
N SER A 429 26.22 -8.50 12.34
CA SER A 429 26.09 -9.28 11.10
C SER A 429 26.44 -8.44 9.87
N SER A 430 26.02 -7.17 9.82
CA SER A 430 26.38 -6.21 8.75
C SER A 430 27.91 -6.07 8.60
N TYR A 431 28.60 -5.86 9.72
CA TYR A 431 30.08 -5.78 9.74
C TYR A 431 30.69 -7.05 9.18
N ILE A 432 30.28 -8.21 9.70
CA ILE A 432 30.80 -9.53 9.30
C ILE A 432 30.54 -9.76 7.81
N TYR A 433 29.34 -9.45 7.28
CA TYR A 433 29.06 -9.61 5.85
C TYR A 433 30.08 -8.87 4.97
N CYS A 434 30.48 -7.67 5.38
CA CYS A 434 31.50 -6.87 4.70
C CYS A 434 32.97 -7.25 5.02
N GLY A 435 33.20 -8.21 5.92
CA GLY A 435 34.54 -8.63 6.34
C GLY A 435 35.21 -7.68 7.34
N ASN A 436 34.41 -6.89 8.08
CA ASN A 436 34.87 -6.05 9.18
C ASN A 436 34.44 -6.66 10.51
N TYR A 437 35.22 -6.47 11.59
CA TYR A 437 34.98 -7.17 12.87
C TYR A 437 35.04 -6.20 14.06
N PRO A 438 33.89 -5.78 14.63
CA PRO A 438 33.84 -4.80 15.72
C PRO A 438 34.06 -5.50 17.07
N LEU A 439 35.30 -5.92 17.34
CA LEU A 439 35.65 -6.75 18.50
C LEU A 439 35.36 -6.06 19.84
N LYS A 440 35.46 -4.73 19.92
CA LYS A 440 35.18 -4.00 21.17
C LYS A 440 33.69 -4.10 21.49
N LEU A 441 32.83 -3.89 20.50
CA LEU A 441 31.38 -4.00 20.66
C LEU A 441 30.98 -5.44 21.00
N VAL A 442 31.53 -6.42 20.28
CA VAL A 442 31.28 -7.85 20.51
C VAL A 442 31.64 -8.24 21.96
N SER A 443 32.79 -7.80 22.47
CA SER A 443 33.23 -8.13 23.84
C SER A 443 32.24 -7.64 24.92
N LYS A 444 31.54 -6.53 24.67
CA LYS A 444 30.51 -6.00 25.57
C LYS A 444 29.22 -6.80 25.51
N ILE A 445 28.80 -7.22 24.31
CA ILE A 445 27.56 -7.98 24.11
C ILE A 445 27.68 -9.41 24.64
N PHE A 446 28.84 -10.06 24.44
CA PHE A 446 29.12 -11.41 24.96
C PHE A 446 29.52 -11.43 26.44
N SER A 447 29.47 -10.29 27.14
CA SER A 447 29.71 -10.25 28.58
C SER A 447 28.63 -11.03 29.34
N VAL A 448 29.03 -11.72 30.42
CA VAL A 448 28.12 -12.58 31.22
C VAL A 448 26.89 -11.81 31.72
N GLU A 449 27.08 -10.57 32.15
CA GLU A 449 26.01 -9.70 32.64
C GLU A 449 24.99 -9.32 31.56
N TYR A 450 25.45 -9.15 30.32
CA TYR A 450 24.60 -8.80 29.19
C TYR A 450 23.87 -10.04 28.66
N MET A 451 24.59 -11.17 28.57
CA MET A 451 24.05 -12.45 28.10
C MET A 451 22.94 -13.00 29.02
N ALA A 452 23.05 -12.82 30.34
CA ALA A 452 22.04 -13.25 31.30
C ALA A 452 20.65 -12.62 31.09
N LYS A 453 20.55 -11.52 30.33
CA LYS A 453 19.29 -10.81 30.05
C LYS A 453 18.57 -11.34 28.81
N ILE A 454 19.15 -12.28 28.07
CA ILE A 454 18.67 -12.74 26.77
C ILE A 454 17.95 -14.07 26.91
N ASN A 455 16.62 -14.04 26.77
CA ASN A 455 15.78 -15.25 26.82
C ASN A 455 15.14 -15.62 25.48
N ASN A 456 15.41 -14.87 24.42
CA ASN A 456 14.79 -15.07 23.10
C ASN A 456 15.64 -16.03 22.24
N CYS A 457 15.04 -17.15 21.85
CA CYS A 457 15.69 -18.17 21.02
C CYS A 457 16.19 -17.66 19.65
N ASP A 458 15.48 -16.73 19.01
CA ASP A 458 15.89 -16.21 17.69
C ASP A 458 17.10 -15.28 17.80
N ILE A 459 17.17 -14.50 18.88
CA ILE A 459 18.34 -13.68 19.20
C ILE A 459 19.54 -14.57 19.52
N LEU A 460 19.34 -15.64 20.30
CA LEU A 460 20.38 -16.61 20.60
C LEU A 460 20.94 -17.27 19.33
N LYS A 461 20.08 -17.65 18.37
CA LYS A 461 20.55 -18.15 17.06
C LYS A 461 21.45 -17.16 16.33
N LYS A 462 21.06 -15.87 16.29
CA LYS A 462 21.90 -14.81 15.69
C LYS A 462 23.24 -14.69 16.41
N LEU A 463 23.25 -14.76 17.74
CA LEU A 463 24.48 -14.71 18.53
C LEU A 463 25.37 -15.93 18.30
N HIS A 464 24.82 -17.13 18.19
CA HIS A 464 25.58 -18.33 17.79
C HIS A 464 26.18 -18.18 16.39
N LEU A 465 25.42 -17.61 15.44
CA LEU A 465 25.93 -17.33 14.10
C LEU A 465 27.09 -16.34 14.14
N ILE A 466 26.96 -15.25 14.91
CA ILE A 466 28.02 -14.25 15.11
C ILE A 466 29.26 -14.87 15.76
N ASP A 467 29.08 -15.63 16.84
CA ASP A 467 30.17 -16.30 17.57
C ASP A 467 30.93 -17.28 16.68
N THR A 468 30.19 -18.07 15.90
CA THR A 468 30.76 -19.03 14.94
C THR A 468 31.48 -18.30 13.80
N ALA A 469 30.88 -17.23 13.26
CA ALA A 469 31.46 -16.45 12.18
C ALA A 469 32.77 -15.78 12.60
N LEU A 470 32.80 -15.10 13.75
CA LEU A 470 34.00 -14.44 14.26
C LEU A 470 35.09 -15.44 14.60
N SER A 471 34.75 -16.61 15.16
CA SER A 471 35.72 -17.69 15.42
C SER A 471 36.35 -18.24 14.14
N LEU A 472 35.66 -18.10 12.99
CA LEU A 472 36.14 -18.56 11.70
C LEU A 472 36.96 -17.49 10.97
N GLU A 473 36.50 -16.24 10.98
CA GLU A 473 37.07 -15.16 10.17
C GLU A 473 38.11 -14.28 10.88
N CYS A 474 38.08 -14.21 12.22
CA CYS A 474 38.90 -13.28 13.00
C CYS A 474 39.86 -14.00 13.95
N GLU A 475 41.17 -13.92 13.68
CA GLU A 475 42.20 -14.57 14.49
C GLU A 475 42.31 -13.98 15.91
N GLU A 476 41.98 -12.70 16.08
CA GLU A 476 42.03 -12.00 17.37
C GLU A 476 40.83 -12.34 18.28
N TYR A 477 39.83 -13.05 17.77
CA TYR A 477 38.65 -13.44 18.53
C TYR A 477 38.90 -14.75 19.31
N ASN A 478 38.80 -14.68 20.63
CA ASN A 478 39.07 -15.81 21.54
C ASN A 478 37.93 -16.85 21.63
N GLY A 479 37.01 -16.87 20.67
CA GLY A 479 35.84 -17.74 20.69
C GLY A 479 36.07 -19.15 20.13
N PRO A 480 35.01 -19.99 20.05
CA PRO A 480 33.61 -19.66 20.35
C PRO A 480 33.36 -19.51 21.85
N LEU A 481 32.59 -18.49 22.24
CA LEU A 481 32.28 -18.13 23.62
C LEU A 481 30.98 -18.76 24.13
N LEU A 482 30.08 -19.15 23.23
CA LEU A 482 28.79 -19.75 23.56
C LEU A 482 28.88 -21.29 23.60
N PRO A 483 28.04 -21.95 24.42
CA PRO A 483 27.93 -23.40 24.40
C PRO A 483 27.44 -23.91 23.03
N LYS A 484 27.60 -25.21 22.79
CA LYS A 484 27.08 -25.81 21.55
C LYS A 484 25.56 -25.65 21.47
N ASP A 485 25.10 -25.42 20.26
CA ASP A 485 23.75 -25.02 19.87
C ASP A 485 22.76 -26.21 19.80
N GLN A 486 22.99 -27.25 20.62
CA GLN A 486 22.37 -28.59 20.53
C GLN A 486 20.83 -28.60 20.61
N TRP A 487 20.23 -27.51 21.07
CA TRP A 487 18.78 -27.38 21.24
C TRP A 487 18.06 -26.74 20.05
N PHE A 488 18.78 -26.20 19.07
CA PHE A 488 18.13 -25.60 17.90
C PHE A 488 17.77 -26.66 16.86
N LYS A 489 16.62 -26.45 16.20
CA LYS A 489 16.23 -27.28 15.06
C LYS A 489 17.20 -27.03 13.91
N PRO A 490 17.68 -28.09 13.22
CA PRO A 490 18.52 -27.94 12.04
C PRO A 490 17.85 -27.08 10.98
N ALA A 491 18.65 -26.28 10.26
CA ALA A 491 18.18 -25.53 9.10
C ALA A 491 17.65 -26.49 8.02
N ILE A 492 16.54 -26.11 7.39
CA ILE A 492 15.88 -26.90 6.35
C ILE A 492 16.23 -26.29 4.99
N GLN A 493 16.58 -27.12 4.02
CA GLN A 493 16.82 -26.68 2.64
C GLN A 493 15.55 -26.06 2.02
N ASP A 494 15.72 -24.92 1.31
CA ASP A 494 14.62 -24.25 0.59
C ASP A 494 13.96 -25.24 -0.41
N GLY A 495 12.62 -25.29 -0.38
CA GLY A 495 11.84 -26.23 -1.20
C GLY A 495 12.04 -26.05 -2.71
N ARG A 496 12.30 -24.81 -3.19
CA ARG A 496 12.62 -24.51 -4.60
C ARG A 496 13.94 -25.16 -4.99
N ILE A 497 14.95 -25.02 -4.13
CA ILE A 497 16.28 -25.61 -4.32
C ILE A 497 16.19 -27.13 -4.32
N LYS A 498 15.53 -27.71 -3.32
CA LYS A 498 15.31 -29.16 -3.22
C LYS A 498 14.63 -29.73 -4.48
N ASN A 499 13.61 -29.04 -4.99
CA ASN A 499 12.86 -29.47 -6.18
C ASN A 499 13.72 -29.40 -7.45
N ILE A 500 14.48 -28.32 -7.67
CA ILE A 500 15.34 -28.23 -8.85
C ILE A 500 16.46 -29.27 -8.80
N ILE A 501 17.07 -29.53 -7.64
CA ILE A 501 18.09 -30.56 -7.46
C ILE A 501 17.54 -31.94 -7.85
N ALA A 502 16.34 -32.29 -7.38
CA ALA A 502 15.70 -33.57 -7.72
C ALA A 502 15.49 -33.71 -9.24
N LYS A 503 15.14 -32.62 -9.92
CA LYS A 503 14.92 -32.58 -11.38
C LYS A 503 16.20 -32.68 -12.21
N ILE A 504 17.32 -32.14 -11.71
CA ILE A 504 18.59 -32.09 -12.45
C ILE A 504 19.62 -33.12 -11.94
N LYS A 505 19.22 -34.02 -11.04
CA LYS A 505 20.09 -35.01 -10.40
C LYS A 505 20.91 -35.81 -11.42
N ASP A 506 20.27 -36.31 -12.47
CA ASP A 506 20.95 -37.09 -13.53
C ASP A 506 22.03 -36.26 -14.27
N SER A 507 21.83 -34.95 -14.37
CA SER A 507 22.82 -34.06 -14.98
C SER A 507 24.02 -33.84 -14.07
N PHE A 508 23.82 -33.76 -12.74
CA PHE A 508 24.93 -33.75 -11.79
C PHE A 508 25.71 -35.07 -11.83
N VAL A 509 25.02 -36.21 -11.76
CA VAL A 509 25.66 -37.54 -11.82
C VAL A 509 26.44 -37.72 -13.11
N SER A 510 25.92 -37.26 -14.25
CA SER A 510 26.62 -37.30 -15.54
C SER A 510 27.92 -36.48 -15.57
N VAL A 511 28.00 -35.38 -14.81
CA VAL A 511 29.21 -34.52 -14.78
C VAL A 511 30.25 -35.08 -13.80
N ILE A 512 29.81 -35.67 -12.69
CA ILE A 512 30.71 -36.23 -11.65
C ILE A 512 31.17 -37.64 -11.99
N GLY A 513 30.36 -38.38 -12.75
CA GLY A 513 30.60 -39.78 -13.14
C GLY A 513 30.16 -40.83 -12.10
N ASP A 514 29.78 -40.44 -10.88
CA ASP A 514 29.34 -41.36 -9.82
C ASP A 514 28.31 -40.70 -8.88
N GLU A 515 27.20 -41.40 -8.62
CA GLU A 515 26.13 -40.95 -7.73
C GLU A 515 26.54 -40.98 -6.25
N ASN A 516 27.41 -41.93 -5.86
CA ASN A 516 27.84 -42.08 -4.47
C ASN A 516 28.73 -40.94 -3.98
N LYS A 517 29.25 -40.12 -4.90
CA LYS A 517 30.06 -38.94 -4.61
C LYS A 517 29.22 -37.69 -4.35
N MET A 518 27.90 -37.77 -4.46
CA MET A 518 27.00 -36.62 -4.30
C MET A 518 26.15 -36.76 -3.04
N SER A 519 26.22 -35.75 -2.17
CA SER A 519 25.30 -35.57 -1.04
C SER A 519 24.49 -34.29 -1.21
N THR A 520 23.27 -34.26 -0.68
CA THR A 520 22.38 -33.09 -0.75
C THR A 520 21.98 -32.65 0.65
N SER A 521 21.73 -31.35 0.85
CA SER A 521 21.32 -30.80 2.15
C SER A 521 22.30 -31.16 3.28
N VAL A 522 23.59 -30.90 3.07
CA VAL A 522 24.65 -31.26 4.01
C VAL A 522 24.84 -30.15 5.04
N VAL A 523 24.61 -30.46 6.32
CA VAL A 523 24.90 -29.54 7.43
C VAL A 523 26.34 -29.76 7.88
N LEU A 524 27.11 -28.68 8.03
CA LEU A 524 28.47 -28.77 8.53
C LEU A 524 28.49 -29.12 10.03
N PRO A 525 29.18 -30.21 10.44
CA PRO A 525 29.19 -30.62 11.83
C PRO A 525 30.07 -29.72 12.69
N ASN A 526 29.62 -29.48 13.93
CA ASN A 526 30.23 -28.56 14.91
C ASN A 526 30.10 -27.07 14.59
N TYR A 527 29.33 -26.69 13.57
CA TYR A 527 28.93 -25.31 13.29
C TYR A 527 27.48 -25.09 13.73
N CYS A 528 27.10 -23.82 13.92
CA CYS A 528 25.74 -23.50 14.35
C CYS A 528 24.69 -23.95 13.30
N SER A 529 23.53 -24.31 13.79
CA SER A 529 22.36 -24.81 13.06
C SER A 529 21.66 -23.68 12.30
N ASP A 530 22.35 -23.10 11.32
CA ASP A 530 21.92 -21.96 10.51
C ASP A 530 22.01 -22.27 9.01
N GLU A 531 21.21 -21.59 8.19
CA GLU A 531 21.20 -21.74 6.74
C GLU A 531 22.55 -21.39 6.08
N THR A 532 23.37 -20.58 6.75
CA THR A 532 24.73 -20.25 6.33
C THR A 532 25.59 -21.52 6.20
N TYR A 533 25.45 -22.48 7.11
CA TYR A 533 26.27 -23.69 7.16
C TYR A 533 25.58 -24.93 6.57
N LEU A 534 24.45 -24.72 5.89
CA LEU A 534 23.78 -25.72 5.08
C LEU A 534 24.27 -25.67 3.62
N ILE A 535 24.88 -26.74 3.14
CA ILE A 535 25.35 -26.88 1.76
C ILE A 535 24.27 -27.57 0.94
N ASP A 536 23.92 -27.01 -0.22
CA ASP A 536 22.82 -27.53 -1.05
C ASP A 536 23.18 -28.89 -1.67
N VAL A 537 24.35 -28.96 -2.28
CA VAL A 537 24.93 -30.17 -2.85
C VAL A 537 26.42 -30.19 -2.54
N MET A 538 26.94 -31.33 -2.08
CA MET A 538 28.35 -31.54 -1.79
C MET A 538 28.87 -32.70 -2.64
N PHE A 539 29.99 -32.48 -3.32
CA PHE A 539 30.73 -33.51 -4.02
C PHE A 539 31.92 -33.94 -3.19
N HIS A 540 32.04 -35.26 -2.99
CA HIS A 540 33.11 -35.89 -2.24
C HIS A 540 34.23 -36.37 -3.17
N PRO A 541 35.50 -36.34 -2.72
CA PRO A 541 36.61 -36.89 -3.49
C PRO A 541 36.50 -38.42 -3.64
N ALA A 542 37.17 -38.96 -4.66
CA ALA A 542 37.01 -40.34 -5.12
C ALA A 542 37.45 -41.44 -4.12
N GLU A 543 38.15 -41.09 -3.03
CA GLU A 543 38.77 -42.07 -2.13
C GLU A 543 38.22 -42.09 -0.69
N THR A 544 37.18 -41.30 -0.37
CA THR A 544 36.68 -41.24 1.03
C THR A 544 35.40 -42.05 1.22
N SER A 545 35.53 -43.39 1.21
CA SER A 545 34.54 -44.32 1.76
C SER A 545 34.63 -44.45 3.30
N SER A 546 35.11 -43.41 3.99
CA SER A 546 35.27 -43.39 5.44
C SER A 546 34.44 -42.26 6.04
N SER A 547 33.57 -42.63 6.97
CA SER A 547 32.56 -41.80 7.64
C SER A 547 33.12 -40.76 8.63
N THR A 548 34.42 -40.46 8.59
CA THR A 548 35.07 -39.51 9.51
C THR A 548 36.01 -38.56 8.76
N PHE A 549 35.42 -37.71 7.92
CA PHE A 549 36.08 -36.54 7.38
C PHE A 549 36.53 -35.62 8.53
N ASN A 550 37.80 -35.23 8.60
CA ASN A 550 38.28 -34.38 9.69
C ASN A 550 38.08 -32.89 9.34
N TRP A 551 36.88 -32.37 9.59
CA TRP A 551 36.50 -30.97 9.38
C TRP A 551 37.37 -29.93 10.10
N LYS A 552 38.27 -30.35 11.01
CA LYS A 552 39.11 -29.47 11.84
C LYS A 552 40.50 -29.19 11.29
N SER A 553 40.91 -29.86 10.21
CA SER A 553 42.25 -29.66 9.65
C SER A 553 42.27 -28.49 8.68
N LYS A 554 42.88 -27.36 9.08
CA LYS A 554 43.21 -26.25 8.16
C LYS A 554 44.31 -26.62 7.13
N SER A 555 44.96 -27.79 7.27
CA SER A 555 46.18 -28.15 6.55
C SER A 555 46.02 -29.21 5.45
N LEU A 556 44.86 -29.86 5.31
CA LEU A 556 44.57 -30.72 4.17
C LEU A 556 43.68 -29.97 3.19
N LYS A 557 44.12 -29.87 1.92
CA LYS A 557 43.26 -29.45 0.82
C LYS A 557 42.02 -30.33 0.83
N ASN A 558 40.88 -29.77 1.20
CA ASN A 558 39.61 -30.45 1.11
C ASN A 558 39.21 -30.44 -0.37
N ASP A 559 39.41 -31.57 -1.06
CA ASP A 559 38.98 -31.74 -2.45
C ASP A 559 37.45 -31.75 -2.62
N CYS A 560 36.71 -31.61 -1.52
CA CYS A 560 35.27 -31.50 -1.52
C CYS A 560 34.83 -30.21 -2.22
N THR A 561 33.86 -30.34 -3.13
CA THR A 561 33.25 -29.21 -3.83
C THR A 561 31.83 -28.99 -3.31
N ALA A 562 31.58 -27.83 -2.71
CA ALA A 562 30.24 -27.39 -2.32
C ALA A 562 29.60 -26.61 -3.47
N ILE A 563 28.42 -27.03 -3.89
CA ILE A 563 27.57 -26.29 -4.82
C ILE A 563 26.51 -25.57 -4.01
N LEU A 564 26.44 -24.25 -4.20
CA LEU A 564 25.39 -23.38 -3.69
C LEU A 564 24.48 -22.95 -4.83
N ILE A 565 23.17 -23.16 -4.67
CA ILE A 565 22.18 -22.75 -5.65
C ILE A 565 21.54 -21.44 -5.18
N HIS A 566 21.87 -20.36 -5.87
CA HIS A 566 21.39 -19.03 -5.52
C HIS A 566 20.05 -18.73 -6.18
N LEU A 567 19.05 -18.44 -5.36
CA LEU A 567 17.73 -18.00 -5.77
C LEU A 567 17.76 -16.54 -6.24
N PRO A 568 16.76 -16.07 -7.01
CA PRO A 568 16.68 -14.65 -7.37
C PRO A 568 16.75 -13.73 -6.15
N ASP A 569 16.19 -14.17 -5.02
CA ASP A 569 16.19 -13.40 -3.77
C ASP A 569 17.58 -13.30 -3.11
N HIS A 570 18.56 -14.06 -3.57
CA HIS A 570 19.94 -14.04 -3.06
C HIS A 570 20.81 -12.99 -3.77
N TYR A 571 20.29 -12.38 -4.84
CA TYR A 571 20.99 -11.35 -5.60
C TYR A 571 20.42 -9.96 -5.34
N CYS A 572 21.25 -8.95 -5.59
CA CYS A 572 20.83 -7.58 -5.80
C CYS A 572 20.01 -7.49 -7.11
N THR A 573 19.35 -6.35 -7.33
CA THR A 573 18.47 -6.14 -8.50
C THR A 573 19.19 -6.32 -9.85
N ASP A 574 20.52 -6.16 -9.87
CA ASP A 574 21.37 -6.43 -11.03
C ASP A 574 21.45 -7.92 -11.42
N ASN A 575 21.01 -8.83 -10.54
CA ASN A 575 21.10 -10.28 -10.68
C ASN A 575 22.55 -10.79 -10.87
N GLU A 576 23.53 -10.02 -10.39
CA GLU A 576 24.96 -10.32 -10.48
C GLU A 576 25.58 -10.43 -9.09
N GLN A 577 25.31 -9.45 -8.23
CA GLN A 577 25.95 -9.36 -6.92
C GLN A 577 25.11 -10.05 -5.85
N LEU A 578 25.74 -10.88 -5.03
CA LEU A 578 25.07 -11.56 -3.92
C LEU A 578 24.90 -10.62 -2.73
N ILE A 579 23.81 -10.82 -1.99
CA ILE A 579 23.60 -10.12 -0.71
C ILE A 579 24.58 -10.62 0.36
N GLY A 580 24.83 -9.80 1.37
CA GLY A 580 25.79 -10.03 2.46
C GLY A 580 25.77 -11.44 3.07
N PRO A 581 24.61 -11.98 3.48
CA PRO A 581 24.52 -13.34 4.02
C PRO A 581 25.09 -14.42 3.07
N GLN A 582 24.86 -14.27 1.77
CA GLN A 582 25.30 -15.24 0.77
C GLN A 582 26.78 -15.07 0.41
N VAL A 583 27.28 -13.84 0.44
CA VAL A 583 28.73 -13.55 0.33
C VAL A 583 29.48 -14.15 1.52
N MET A 584 29.00 -13.93 2.74
CA MET A 584 29.56 -14.50 3.96
C MET A 584 29.57 -16.03 3.91
N LYS A 585 28.45 -16.65 3.52
CA LYS A 585 28.35 -18.11 3.33
C LYS A 585 29.43 -18.66 2.40
N LYS A 586 29.64 -18.04 1.24
CA LYS A 586 30.70 -18.44 0.31
C LYS A 586 32.09 -18.28 0.93
N ARG A 587 32.33 -17.15 1.60
CA ARG A 587 33.61 -16.83 2.24
C ARG A 587 33.95 -17.84 3.34
N HIS A 588 32.99 -18.17 4.20
CA HIS A 588 33.14 -19.16 5.27
C HIS A 588 33.52 -20.54 4.72
N LEU A 589 32.79 -21.04 3.71
CA LEU A 589 33.11 -22.34 3.11
C LEU A 589 34.52 -22.36 2.50
N ASN A 590 34.95 -21.27 1.87
CA ASN A 590 36.32 -21.13 1.36
C ASN A 590 37.36 -21.15 2.48
N ILE A 591 37.11 -20.48 3.62
CA ILE A 591 38.00 -20.49 4.80
C ILE A 591 38.14 -21.91 5.36
N LEU A 592 37.08 -22.72 5.27
CA LEU A 592 37.07 -24.15 5.64
C LEU A 592 37.79 -25.05 4.63
N GLY A 593 38.41 -24.46 3.60
CA GLY A 593 39.12 -25.17 2.54
C GLY A 593 38.20 -25.87 1.53
N ILE A 594 36.88 -25.62 1.57
CA ILE A 594 35.91 -26.24 0.66
C ILE A 594 35.86 -25.43 -0.63
N LYS A 595 35.91 -26.12 -1.77
CA LYS A 595 35.80 -25.49 -3.09
C LYS A 595 34.34 -25.07 -3.36
N VAL A 596 34.04 -23.78 -3.53
CA VAL A 596 32.65 -23.30 -3.64
C VAL A 596 32.25 -22.97 -5.08
N VAL A 597 31.29 -23.71 -5.62
CA VAL A 597 30.62 -23.43 -6.91
C VAL A 597 29.30 -22.73 -6.66
N SER A 598 29.03 -21.66 -7.40
CA SER A 598 27.77 -20.91 -7.32
C SER A 598 26.96 -21.11 -8.61
N LEU A 599 25.75 -21.64 -8.50
CA LEU A 599 24.83 -21.82 -9.63
C LEU A 599 23.61 -20.91 -9.49
N LYS A 600 23.21 -20.24 -10.57
CA LYS A 600 21.96 -19.46 -10.62
C LYS A 600 20.74 -20.37 -10.79
N TYR A 601 19.78 -20.30 -9.87
CA TYR A 601 18.52 -21.04 -9.95
C TYR A 601 17.76 -20.76 -11.26
N ALA A 602 17.69 -19.50 -11.68
CA ALA A 602 16.98 -19.09 -12.90
C ALA A 602 17.53 -19.79 -14.16
N LEU A 603 18.85 -19.93 -14.28
CA LEU A 603 19.48 -20.63 -15.40
C LEU A 603 19.20 -22.14 -15.36
N LEU A 604 19.30 -22.76 -14.17
CA LEU A 604 18.96 -24.18 -13.99
C LEU A 604 17.50 -24.45 -14.38
N SER A 605 16.58 -23.60 -13.93
CA SER A 605 15.16 -23.69 -14.24
C SER A 605 14.88 -23.47 -15.73
N GLN A 606 15.58 -22.53 -16.39
CA GLN A 606 15.47 -22.29 -17.82
C GLN A 606 15.92 -23.51 -18.63
N PHE A 607 17.12 -24.05 -18.35
CA PHE A 607 17.62 -25.23 -19.06
C PHE A 607 16.72 -26.45 -18.89
N TYR A 608 16.18 -26.65 -17.68
CA TYR A 608 15.24 -27.74 -17.41
C TYR A 608 13.94 -27.56 -18.20
N THR A 609 13.34 -26.37 -18.17
CA THR A 609 12.07 -26.08 -18.86
C THR A 609 12.22 -26.14 -20.38
N SER A 610 13.40 -25.79 -20.90
CA SER A 610 13.71 -25.88 -22.33
C SER A 610 14.21 -27.26 -22.78
N TYR A 611 14.20 -28.27 -21.89
CA TYR A 611 14.74 -29.62 -22.13
C TYR A 611 16.17 -29.65 -22.69
N ASN A 612 16.99 -28.63 -22.38
CA ASN A 612 18.36 -28.51 -22.89
C ASN A 612 19.36 -29.16 -21.93
N THR A 613 19.35 -30.50 -21.91
CA THR A 613 20.20 -31.30 -21.01
C THR A 613 21.69 -31.16 -21.31
N VAL A 614 22.07 -30.99 -22.58
CA VAL A 614 23.47 -30.77 -22.99
C VAL A 614 23.98 -29.42 -22.47
N GLY A 615 23.19 -28.36 -22.66
CA GLY A 615 23.51 -27.03 -22.14
C GLY A 615 23.58 -26.98 -20.62
N LEU A 616 22.69 -27.70 -19.93
CA LEU A 616 22.71 -27.84 -18.48
C LEU A 616 24.00 -28.51 -17.98
N ARG A 617 24.40 -29.64 -18.59
CA ARG A 617 25.63 -30.35 -18.22
C ARG A 617 26.86 -29.48 -18.47
N LYS A 618 26.92 -28.81 -19.62
CA LYS A 618 27.99 -27.86 -19.94
C LYS A 618 28.06 -26.72 -18.92
N TYR A 619 26.93 -26.11 -18.57
CA TYR A 619 26.89 -25.04 -17.58
C TYR A 619 27.37 -25.50 -16.20
N ILE A 620 26.99 -26.70 -15.75
CA ILE A 620 27.47 -27.29 -14.50
C ILE A 620 28.99 -27.54 -14.57
N ALA A 621 29.47 -28.20 -15.63
CA ALA A 621 30.89 -28.50 -15.83
C ALA A 621 31.73 -27.21 -15.88
N ASP A 622 31.37 -26.25 -16.74
CA ASP A 622 32.04 -24.96 -16.85
C ASP A 622 32.07 -24.22 -15.51
N SER A 623 31.04 -24.36 -14.67
CA SER A 623 31.00 -23.72 -13.35
C SER A 623 31.90 -24.41 -12.32
N ILE A 624 32.17 -25.71 -12.49
CA ILE A 624 33.11 -26.48 -11.66
C ILE A 624 34.56 -26.24 -12.12
N ASP A 625 34.77 -26.08 -13.42
CA ASP A 625 36.10 -25.89 -14.04
C ASP A 625 36.60 -24.43 -13.92
N LYS A 626 35.70 -23.44 -13.83
CA LYS A 626 36.04 -22.01 -13.61
C LYS A 626 36.65 -21.69 -12.24
N LEU A 627 36.89 -22.69 -11.42
CA LEU A 627 37.51 -22.49 -10.12
C LEU A 627 39.04 -22.40 -10.29
N PRO A 628 39.69 -21.39 -9.68
CA PRO A 628 41.15 -21.25 -9.70
C PRO A 628 41.87 -22.43 -9.03
#